data_AF-A0A9D8X449-F1
#
_entry.id   AF-A0A9D8X449-F1
#
_cell.length_a   1.000
_cell.length_b   1.000
_cell.length_c   1.000
_cell.angle_alpha   90.00
_cell.angle_beta   90.00
_cell.angle_gamma   90.00
#
_symmetry.space_group_name_H-M   'P 1'
#
loop_
_entity.id
_entity.type
_entity.pdbx_description
1 polymer ?
#
loop_
_entity_poly.entity_id
_entity_poly.type
_entity_poly.pdbx_seq_one_letter_code
_entity_poly.pdbx_strand_id
1 'polypeptide(L)'
;MVLSIKESREFTLFQAFANNSSFLEALDAIKTHDEANPQGRILASSDDRLFLFESYKIFRDAEKPLRKDGKAPDYGNPQLLERLKTIISQRLPAVSREVMLESSKSPSMIMANIGRMLAVHAKNLKTVGRSELMRQKRQAFVEERRRMAMTEKHGRVNVGGYGGGAVFSVKSGKYRTSGEMIKQRIAQEYD
;
A
#
# COMPACT_ATOMS: atom_id res chain seq x y z
N MET A 1 -10.01 -28.68 6.33
CA MET A 1 -10.41 -27.77 5.24
C MET A 1 -9.16 -27.42 4.45
N VAL A 2 -9.09 -27.76 3.17
CA VAL A 2 -7.99 -27.32 2.30
C VAL A 2 -8.44 -26.01 1.67
N LEU A 3 -7.85 -24.89 2.09
CA LEU A 3 -8.14 -23.58 1.49
C LEU A 3 -7.74 -23.63 0.01
N SER A 4 -8.61 -23.14 -0.87
CA SER A 4 -8.25 -22.95 -2.27
C SER A 4 -7.04 -22.01 -2.36
N ILE A 5 -6.18 -22.17 -3.38
CA ILE A 5 -5.04 -21.25 -3.59
C ILE A 5 -5.52 -19.79 -3.67
N LYS A 6 -6.75 -19.56 -4.17
CA LYS A 6 -7.39 -18.25 -4.28
C LYS A 6 -7.86 -17.67 -2.94
N GLU A 7 -7.93 -18.51 -1.91
CA GLU A 7 -8.27 -18.16 -0.53
C GLU A 7 -7.03 -18.14 0.35
N SER A 8 -5.84 -18.39 -0.21
CA SER A 8 -4.59 -18.27 0.53
C SER A 8 -4.29 -16.80 0.84
N ARG A 9 -3.75 -16.55 2.04
CA ARG A 9 -3.36 -15.21 2.48
C ARG A 9 -2.35 -14.56 1.50
N GLU A 10 -1.47 -15.36 0.90
CA GLU A 10 -0.49 -14.86 -0.06
C GLU A 10 -1.16 -14.41 -1.37
N PHE A 11 -2.16 -15.16 -1.84
CA PHE A 11 -2.95 -14.73 -2.99
C PHE A 11 -3.75 -13.47 -2.70
N THR A 12 -4.39 -13.38 -1.53
CA THR A 12 -5.09 -12.16 -1.08
C THR A 12 -4.15 -10.96 -1.04
N LEU A 13 -2.93 -11.12 -0.51
CA LEU A 13 -1.94 -10.05 -0.46
C LEU A 13 -1.59 -9.54 -1.86
N PHE A 14 -1.40 -10.44 -2.82
CA PHE A 14 -1.19 -10.05 -4.22
C PHE A 14 -2.39 -9.27 -4.77
N GLN A 15 -3.61 -9.78 -4.59
CA GLN A 15 -4.83 -9.11 -5.09
C GLN A 15 -5.01 -7.72 -4.47
N ALA A 16 -4.76 -7.58 -3.18
CA ALA A 16 -4.82 -6.30 -2.49
C ALA A 16 -3.84 -5.30 -3.09
N PHE A 17 -2.63 -5.72 -3.46
CA PHE A 17 -1.64 -4.82 -4.06
C PHE A 17 -1.90 -4.53 -5.54
N ALA A 18 -2.42 -5.51 -6.28
CA ALA A 18 -2.71 -5.41 -7.70
C ALA A 18 -3.94 -4.53 -8.00
N ASN A 19 -5.00 -4.68 -7.20
CA ASN A 19 -6.30 -4.05 -7.47
C ASN A 19 -6.42 -2.63 -6.90
N ASN A 20 -5.51 -2.25 -6.01
CA ASN A 20 -5.58 -0.96 -5.33
C ASN A 20 -4.45 -0.03 -5.80
N SER A 21 -4.80 1.22 -6.03
CA SER A 21 -3.85 2.24 -6.51
C SER A 21 -3.01 2.81 -5.37
N SER A 22 -3.53 2.68 -4.16
CA SER A 22 -3.03 3.27 -2.93
C SER A 22 -2.76 2.17 -1.89
N PHE A 23 -1.73 2.36 -1.07
CA PHE A 23 -1.44 1.43 0.03
C PHE A 23 -2.55 1.37 1.09
N LEU A 24 -3.28 2.46 1.35
CA LEU A 24 -4.35 2.45 2.35
C LEU A 24 -5.54 1.63 1.87
N GLU A 25 -5.91 1.76 0.59
CA GLU A 25 -6.93 0.91 -0.04
C GLU A 25 -6.53 -0.57 0.01
N ALA A 26 -5.26 -0.88 -0.29
CA ALA A 26 -4.73 -2.23 -0.16
C ALA A 26 -4.79 -2.75 1.28
N LEU A 27 -4.46 -1.90 2.27
CA LEU A 27 -4.56 -2.25 3.68
C LEU A 27 -6.01 -2.51 4.12
N ASP A 28 -6.97 -1.74 3.65
CA ASP A 28 -8.37 -1.93 4.00
C ASP A 28 -8.90 -3.24 3.42
N ALA A 29 -8.54 -3.58 2.17
CA ALA A 29 -8.85 -4.90 1.59
C ALA A 29 -8.24 -6.06 2.42
N ILE A 30 -7.01 -5.90 2.90
CA ILE A 30 -6.36 -6.89 3.78
C ILE A 30 -7.08 -7.01 5.12
N LYS A 31 -7.50 -5.89 5.74
CA LYS A 31 -8.26 -5.92 7.00
C LYS A 31 -9.57 -6.67 6.86
N THR A 32 -10.32 -6.41 5.78
CA THR A 32 -11.59 -7.13 5.51
C THR A 32 -11.34 -8.65 5.41
N HIS A 33 -10.26 -9.06 4.76
CA HIS A 33 -9.88 -10.48 4.71
C HIS A 33 -9.49 -11.03 6.09
N ASP A 34 -8.71 -10.30 6.88
CA ASP A 34 -8.24 -10.69 8.21
C ASP A 34 -9.37 -10.79 9.25
N GLU A 35 -10.41 -9.96 9.12
CA GLU A 35 -11.65 -10.03 9.89
C GLU A 35 -12.43 -11.30 9.55
N ALA A 36 -12.52 -11.65 8.26
CA ALA A 36 -13.15 -12.88 7.80
C ALA A 36 -12.33 -14.14 8.13
N ASN A 37 -11.00 -14.03 8.27
CA ASN A 37 -10.08 -15.16 8.50
C ASN A 37 -9.14 -14.94 9.70
N PRO A 38 -9.64 -14.98 10.96
CA PRO A 38 -8.86 -14.65 12.14
C PRO A 38 -7.61 -15.51 12.38
N GLN A 39 -7.59 -16.75 11.88
CA GLN A 39 -6.48 -17.69 12.06
C GLN A 39 -5.36 -17.49 11.02
N GLY A 40 -5.65 -16.78 9.92
CA GLY A 40 -4.74 -16.60 8.78
C GLY A 40 -4.30 -15.16 8.56
N ARG A 41 -4.38 -14.31 9.61
CA ARG A 41 -4.19 -12.86 9.47
C ARG A 41 -2.85 -12.49 8.87
N ILE A 42 -2.89 -11.53 7.96
CA ILE A 42 -1.74 -10.89 7.35
C ILE A 42 -1.21 -9.78 8.26
N LEU A 43 -2.11 -9.04 8.94
CA LEU A 43 -1.83 -7.96 9.87
C LEU A 43 -1.94 -8.45 11.33
N ALA A 44 -0.96 -9.24 11.78
CA ALA A 44 -0.96 -9.79 13.14
C ALA A 44 -0.55 -8.77 14.23
N SER A 45 0.12 -7.68 13.85
CA SER A 45 0.63 -6.64 14.74
C SER A 45 0.56 -5.25 14.10
N SER A 46 0.60 -4.21 14.93
CA SER A 46 0.58 -2.80 14.49
C SER A 46 1.73 -2.45 13.54
N ASP A 47 2.90 -3.07 13.72
CA ASP A 47 4.09 -2.84 12.92
C ASP A 47 4.01 -3.50 11.52
N ASP A 48 3.16 -4.52 11.33
CA ASP A 48 3.07 -5.23 10.04
C ASP A 48 2.65 -4.29 8.90
N ARG A 49 1.89 -3.24 9.22
CA ARG A 49 1.51 -2.19 8.25
C ARG A 49 2.72 -1.46 7.70
N LEU A 50 3.72 -1.15 8.54
CA LEU A 50 4.93 -0.45 8.11
C LEU A 50 5.80 -1.33 7.22
N PHE A 51 5.91 -2.61 7.55
CA PHE A 51 6.73 -3.54 6.76
C PHE A 51 6.05 -3.93 5.45
N LEU A 52 4.72 -4.07 5.44
CA LEU A 52 3.96 -4.28 4.22
C LEU A 52 3.96 -3.06 3.30
N PHE A 53 4.09 -1.84 3.83
CA PHE A 53 4.24 -0.64 2.99
C PHE A 53 5.48 -0.71 2.10
N GLU A 54 6.56 -1.29 2.62
CA GLU A 54 7.81 -1.44 1.88
C GLU A 54 7.71 -2.52 0.82
N SER A 55 7.06 -3.65 1.16
CA SER A 55 6.70 -4.67 0.17
C SER A 55 5.79 -4.09 -0.91
N TYR A 56 4.83 -3.24 -0.56
CA TYR A 56 3.95 -2.56 -1.51
C TYR A 56 4.74 -1.66 -2.46
N LYS A 57 5.70 -0.86 -1.96
CA LYS A 57 6.57 -0.06 -2.81
C LYS A 57 7.35 -0.90 -3.82
N ILE A 58 7.96 -2.00 -3.36
CA ILE A 58 8.68 -2.92 -4.25
C ILE A 58 7.77 -3.49 -5.33
N PHE A 59 6.55 -3.90 -4.96
CA PHE A 59 5.56 -4.38 -5.90
C PHE A 59 5.21 -3.32 -6.95
N ARG A 60 4.87 -2.09 -6.52
CA ARG A 60 4.51 -1.00 -7.45
C ARG A 60 5.65 -0.62 -8.35
N ASP A 61 6.87 -0.57 -7.84
CA ASP A 61 8.05 -0.26 -8.67
C ASP A 61 8.38 -1.39 -9.66
N ALA A 62 8.10 -2.64 -9.31
CA ALA A 62 8.22 -3.78 -10.21
C ALA A 62 7.10 -3.82 -11.26
N GLU A 63 5.90 -3.36 -10.91
CA GLU A 63 4.73 -3.31 -11.78
C GLU A 63 4.82 -2.17 -12.82
N LYS A 64 5.39 -1.01 -12.44
CA LYS A 64 5.57 0.17 -13.31
C LYS A 64 6.04 -0.15 -14.74
N PRO A 65 7.16 -0.89 -14.97
CA PRO A 65 7.64 -1.18 -16.32
C PRO A 65 6.73 -2.14 -17.12
N LEU A 66 5.78 -2.81 -16.47
CA LEU A 66 4.84 -3.74 -17.12
C LEU A 66 3.49 -3.07 -17.45
N ARG A 67 3.28 -1.83 -17.00
CA ARG A 67 2.08 -1.07 -17.31
C ARG A 67 2.10 -0.62 -18.76
N LYS A 68 0.96 -0.79 -19.43
CA LYS A 68 0.73 -0.29 -20.79
C LYS A 68 -0.32 0.82 -20.74
N ASP A 69 -0.01 1.98 -21.31
CA ASP A 69 -0.92 3.14 -21.38
C ASP A 69 -1.48 3.57 -20.01
N GLY A 70 -0.66 3.46 -18.95
CA GLY A 70 -1.06 3.80 -17.57
C GLY A 70 -1.97 2.77 -16.88
N LYS A 71 -2.40 1.71 -17.59
CA LYS A 71 -3.27 0.66 -17.06
C LYS A 71 -2.46 -0.41 -16.32
N ALA A 72 -3.10 -1.05 -15.34
CA ALA A 72 -2.53 -2.20 -14.65
C ALA A 72 -2.22 -3.34 -15.64
N PRO A 73 -1.16 -4.14 -15.41
CA PRO A 73 -0.86 -5.30 -16.24
C PRO A 73 -2.02 -6.31 -16.27
N ASP A 74 -2.14 -7.06 -17.38
CA ASP A 74 -3.06 -8.19 -17.44
C ASP A 74 -2.52 -9.34 -16.58
N TYR A 75 -3.02 -9.41 -15.34
CA TYR A 75 -2.67 -10.46 -14.40
C TYR A 75 -3.28 -11.83 -14.79
N GLY A 76 -4.15 -11.91 -15.78
CA GLY A 76 -4.57 -13.19 -16.38
C GLY A 76 -3.47 -13.84 -17.22
N ASN A 77 -2.48 -13.07 -17.68
CA ASN A 77 -1.41 -13.54 -18.54
C ASN A 77 -0.23 -14.13 -17.71
N PRO A 78 0.04 -15.46 -17.79
CA PRO A 78 1.12 -16.10 -17.04
C PRO A 78 2.52 -15.54 -17.36
N GLN A 79 2.75 -15.11 -18.62
CA GLN A 79 4.06 -14.60 -19.04
C GLN A 79 4.34 -13.22 -18.42
N LEU A 80 3.32 -12.37 -18.30
CA LEU A 80 3.44 -11.09 -17.59
C LEU A 80 3.63 -11.30 -16.10
N LEU A 81 2.93 -12.26 -15.49
CA LEU A 81 3.11 -12.61 -14.09
C LEU A 81 4.52 -13.15 -13.78
N GLU A 82 5.09 -14.02 -14.62
CA GLU A 82 6.48 -14.50 -14.43
C GLU A 82 7.51 -13.38 -14.62
N ARG A 83 7.27 -12.44 -15.56
CA ARG A 83 8.09 -11.22 -15.67
C ARG A 83 8.01 -10.37 -14.40
N LEU A 84 6.81 -10.14 -13.87
CA LEU A 84 6.61 -9.41 -12.62
C LEU A 84 7.35 -10.08 -11.46
N LYS A 85 7.19 -11.40 -11.31
CA LYS A 85 7.88 -12.21 -10.30
C LYS A 85 9.39 -12.08 -10.41
N THR A 86 9.94 -12.09 -11.63
CA THR A 86 11.38 -11.92 -11.86
C THR A 86 11.87 -10.54 -11.43
N ILE A 87 11.16 -9.47 -11.80
CA ILE A 87 11.52 -8.10 -11.41
C ILE A 87 11.46 -7.94 -9.89
N ILE A 88 10.42 -8.49 -9.25
CA ILE A 88 10.30 -8.49 -7.78
C ILE A 88 11.46 -9.25 -7.16
N SER A 89 11.80 -10.44 -7.66
CA SER A 89 12.94 -11.23 -7.17
C SER A 89 14.26 -10.45 -7.22
N GLN A 90 14.49 -9.68 -8.28
CA GLN A 90 15.70 -8.87 -8.43
C GLN A 90 15.74 -7.72 -7.43
N ARG A 91 14.59 -7.09 -7.16
CA ARG A 91 14.46 -5.95 -6.22
C ARG A 91 14.47 -6.38 -4.75
N LEU A 92 14.13 -7.63 -4.45
CA LEU A 92 14.17 -8.14 -3.08
C LEU A 92 15.60 -8.37 -2.60
N PRO A 93 15.90 -8.08 -1.31
CA PRO A 93 17.16 -8.46 -0.67
C PRO A 93 17.37 -9.98 -0.74
N ALA A 94 18.62 -10.45 -0.83
CA ALA A 94 18.95 -11.87 -0.94
C ALA A 94 18.28 -12.73 0.14
N VAL A 95 18.22 -12.23 1.38
CA VAL A 95 17.56 -12.88 2.53
C VAL A 95 16.03 -13.07 2.36
N SER A 96 15.41 -12.33 1.45
CA SER A 96 13.97 -12.39 1.14
C SER A 96 13.66 -13.10 -0.18
N ARG A 97 14.67 -13.55 -0.91
CA ARG A 97 14.51 -14.33 -2.14
C ARG A 97 14.32 -15.80 -1.74
N GLU A 98 13.13 -16.17 -1.27
CA GLU A 98 12.80 -17.59 -1.18
C GLU A 98 12.98 -18.23 -2.55
N VAL A 99 13.78 -19.31 -2.61
CA VAL A 99 13.97 -20.09 -3.84
C VAL A 99 12.65 -20.79 -4.14
N MET A 100 11.86 -20.20 -5.03
CA MET A 100 10.64 -20.83 -5.51
C MET A 100 11.04 -21.95 -6.47
N LEU A 101 10.97 -23.19 -5.99
CA LEU A 101 11.50 -24.38 -6.66
C LEU A 101 10.73 -24.79 -7.92
N GLU A 102 9.54 -24.23 -8.19
CA GLU A 102 8.72 -24.66 -9.32
C GLU A 102 8.23 -23.49 -10.18
N SER A 103 8.52 -23.56 -11.48
CA SER A 103 7.85 -22.77 -12.50
C SER A 103 6.41 -23.28 -12.65
N SER A 104 5.44 -22.54 -12.13
CA SER A 104 4.03 -22.90 -12.25
C SER A 104 3.43 -22.23 -13.48
N LYS A 105 2.71 -23.00 -14.30
CA LYS A 105 1.96 -22.45 -15.46
C LYS A 105 0.63 -21.80 -15.07
N SER A 106 0.15 -21.99 -13.83
CA SER A 106 -1.13 -21.44 -13.37
C SER A 106 -0.99 -19.99 -12.90
N PRO A 107 -1.77 -19.02 -13.44
CA PRO A 107 -1.76 -17.63 -12.99
C PRO A 107 -1.99 -17.49 -11.48
N SER A 108 -2.95 -18.22 -10.91
CA SER A 108 -3.26 -18.10 -9.49
C SER A 108 -2.13 -18.56 -8.59
N MET A 109 -1.38 -19.58 -9.01
CA MET A 109 -0.17 -20.00 -8.30
C MET A 109 0.94 -18.94 -8.39
N ILE A 110 1.15 -18.33 -9.57
CA ILE A 110 2.17 -17.29 -9.73
C ILE A 110 1.83 -16.05 -8.89
N MET A 111 0.54 -15.66 -8.83
CA MET A 111 0.06 -14.59 -7.96
C MET A 111 0.31 -14.88 -6.48
N ALA A 112 -0.08 -16.08 -6.02
CA ALA A 112 0.18 -16.51 -4.65
C ALA A 112 1.68 -16.53 -4.35
N ASN A 113 2.50 -16.95 -5.31
CA ASN A 113 3.94 -16.97 -5.19
C ASN A 113 4.54 -15.56 -5.05
N ILE A 114 4.10 -14.60 -5.85
CA ILE A 114 4.49 -13.20 -5.72
C ILE A 114 4.08 -12.66 -4.34
N GLY A 115 2.84 -12.92 -3.92
CA GLY A 115 2.35 -12.54 -2.59
C GLY A 115 3.22 -13.13 -1.47
N ARG A 116 3.63 -14.39 -1.59
CA ARG A 116 4.54 -15.05 -0.65
C ARG A 116 5.87 -14.33 -0.54
N MET A 117 6.50 -13.98 -1.67
CA MET A 117 7.77 -13.24 -1.67
C MET A 117 7.65 -11.89 -0.95
N LEU A 118 6.54 -11.18 -1.14
CA LEU A 118 6.27 -9.89 -0.49
C LEU A 118 5.99 -10.04 1.01
N ALA A 119 5.30 -11.11 1.42
CA ALA A 119 5.04 -11.42 2.82
C ALA A 119 6.34 -11.80 3.57
N VAL A 120 7.18 -12.64 2.95
CA VAL A 120 8.50 -13.00 3.49
C VAL A 120 9.38 -11.77 3.65
N HIS A 121 9.37 -10.87 2.66
CA HIS A 121 10.10 -9.61 2.76
C HIS A 121 9.66 -8.77 3.95
N ALA A 122 8.34 -8.57 4.12
CA ALA A 122 7.81 -7.82 5.26
C ALA A 122 8.21 -8.46 6.60
N LYS A 123 8.15 -9.80 6.69
CA LYS A 123 8.58 -10.55 7.88
C LYS A 123 10.08 -10.37 8.16
N ASN A 124 10.92 -10.41 7.14
CA ASN A 124 12.37 -10.24 7.28
C ASN A 124 12.73 -8.80 7.68
N LEU A 125 12.03 -7.80 7.17
CA LEU A 125 12.21 -6.42 7.64
C LEU A 125 11.84 -6.27 9.11
N LYS A 126 10.80 -6.98 9.56
CA LYS A 126 10.39 -7.01 10.96
C LYS A 126 11.44 -7.63 11.88
N THR A 127 12.12 -8.68 11.43
CA THR A 127 13.16 -9.37 12.22
C THR A 127 14.49 -8.62 12.22
N VAL A 128 14.87 -7.98 11.11
CA VAL A 128 16.19 -7.34 10.95
C VAL A 128 16.19 -5.84 11.31
N GLY A 129 15.07 -5.12 11.19
CA GLY A 129 15.05 -3.65 11.10
C GLY A 129 14.56 -2.86 12.33
N ARG A 130 14.81 -3.29 13.57
CA ARG A 130 14.07 -2.74 14.73
C ARG A 130 14.40 -1.30 15.19
N SER A 131 15.56 -0.71 14.90
CA SER A 131 15.93 0.60 15.48
C SER A 131 15.93 1.79 14.49
N GLU A 132 16.76 1.77 13.44
CA GLU A 132 16.94 2.94 12.56
C GLU A 132 15.90 2.99 11.43
N LEU A 133 15.59 1.82 10.87
CA LEU A 133 14.69 1.64 9.74
C LEU A 133 13.25 2.04 10.11
N MET A 134 12.84 1.80 11.35
CA MET A 134 11.51 2.14 11.87
C MET A 134 11.26 3.65 11.91
N ARG A 135 12.28 4.47 12.19
CA ARG A 135 12.13 5.94 12.27
C ARG A 135 11.92 6.55 10.89
N GLN A 136 12.75 6.18 9.92
CA GLN A 136 12.64 6.68 8.54
C GLN A 136 11.38 6.15 7.84
N LYS A 137 11.04 4.88 8.06
CA LYS A 137 9.86 4.26 7.42
C LYS A 137 8.53 4.74 7.99
N ARG A 138 8.47 5.05 9.30
CA ARG A 138 7.29 5.74 9.88
C ARG A 138 7.03 7.08 9.23
N GLN A 139 8.07 7.88 8.97
CA GLN A 139 7.91 9.17 8.31
C GLN A 139 7.37 9.02 6.88
N ALA A 140 7.93 8.11 6.08
CA ALA A 140 7.45 7.87 4.72
C ALA A 140 5.99 7.35 4.69
N PHE A 141 5.58 6.51 5.65
CA PHE A 141 4.20 6.06 5.77
C PHE A 141 3.24 7.20 6.16
N VAL A 142 3.67 8.07 7.09
CA VAL A 142 2.89 9.26 7.49
C VAL A 142 2.73 10.23 6.31
N GLU A 143 3.76 10.42 5.50
CA GLU A 143 3.69 11.23 4.28
C GLU A 143 2.69 10.66 3.26
N GLU A 144 2.68 9.34 3.07
CA GLU A 144 1.70 8.71 2.19
C GLU A 144 0.27 8.90 2.72
N ARG A 145 0.05 8.75 4.05
CA ARG A 145 -1.24 9.09 4.67
C ARG A 145 -1.64 10.55 4.42
N ARG A 146 -0.69 11.47 4.52
CA ARG A 146 -0.92 12.90 4.26
C ARG A 146 -1.26 13.15 2.78
N ARG A 147 -0.56 12.50 1.85
CA ARG A 147 -0.82 12.59 0.41
C ARG A 147 -2.23 12.09 0.08
N MET A 148 -2.65 10.97 0.65
CA MET A 148 -3.99 10.42 0.44
C MET A 148 -5.08 11.31 1.01
N ALA A 149 -4.89 11.83 2.23
CA ALA A 149 -5.80 12.80 2.83
C ALA A 149 -5.93 14.09 1.98
N MET A 150 -4.86 14.47 1.26
CA MET A 150 -4.91 15.57 0.31
C MET A 150 -5.65 15.20 -0.97
N THR A 151 -5.40 14.03 -1.58
CA THR A 151 -6.16 13.58 -2.77
C THR A 151 -7.63 13.34 -2.48
N GLU A 152 -7.98 12.86 -1.29
CA GLU A 152 -9.37 12.69 -0.85
C GLU A 152 -10.07 14.04 -0.61
N LYS A 153 -9.33 15.03 -0.08
CA LYS A 153 -9.82 16.42 0.04
C LYS A 153 -9.98 17.11 -1.31
N HIS A 154 -9.09 16.86 -2.28
CA HIS A 154 -9.19 17.44 -3.62
C HIS A 154 -10.18 16.66 -4.52
N GLY A 155 -10.44 15.39 -4.25
CA GLY A 155 -11.47 14.58 -4.93
C GLY A 155 -12.90 14.90 -4.49
N ARG A 156 -13.07 15.64 -3.37
CA ARG A 156 -14.35 16.20 -2.93
C ARG A 156 -14.63 17.62 -3.42
N VAL A 157 -13.80 18.18 -4.28
CA VAL A 157 -14.03 19.50 -4.89
C VAL A 157 -14.14 19.36 -6.40
N ASN A 158 -15.26 18.80 -6.85
CA ASN A 158 -15.74 19.11 -8.19
C ASN A 158 -17.27 19.21 -8.18
N VAL A 159 -17.77 20.20 -7.44
CA VAL A 159 -19.06 20.81 -7.75
C VAL A 159 -18.89 22.31 -7.57
N GLY A 160 -18.81 23.00 -8.71
CA GLY A 160 -19.20 24.40 -8.92
C GLY A 160 -18.68 25.47 -7.95
N GLY A 161 -17.87 26.39 -8.46
CA GLY A 161 -17.75 27.71 -7.85
C GLY A 161 -16.46 28.42 -8.18
N TYR A 162 -16.53 29.38 -9.10
CA TYR A 162 -15.56 30.46 -9.20
C TYR A 162 -15.36 31.13 -7.83
N GLY A 163 -14.10 31.39 -7.45
CA GLY A 163 -13.79 32.36 -6.40
C GLY A 163 -12.73 31.91 -5.41
N GLY A 164 -11.51 32.42 -5.57
CA GLY A 164 -10.57 32.54 -4.46
C GLY A 164 -11.12 33.52 -3.44
N GLY A 165 -11.89 33.03 -2.46
CA GLY A 165 -12.50 33.85 -1.43
C GLY A 165 -11.82 33.65 -0.08
N ALA A 166 -11.18 34.69 0.45
CA ALA A 166 -10.76 34.72 1.84
C ALA A 166 -11.98 34.60 2.77
N VAL A 167 -11.86 33.80 3.83
CA VAL A 167 -12.95 33.55 4.79
C VAL A 167 -12.76 34.48 5.99
N PHE A 168 -13.79 35.22 6.33
CA PHE A 168 -13.75 36.17 7.45
C PHE A 168 -13.82 35.44 8.80
N SER A 169 -12.83 35.66 9.66
CA SER A 169 -12.77 35.06 11.00
C SER A 169 -13.41 35.99 12.03
N VAL A 170 -14.58 35.60 12.53
CA VAL A 170 -15.35 36.35 13.54
C VAL A 170 -14.59 36.50 14.86
N LYS A 171 -13.71 35.54 15.21
CA LYS A 171 -12.87 35.61 16.42
C LYS A 171 -11.74 36.64 16.35
N SER A 172 -11.27 36.99 15.15
CA SER A 172 -10.09 37.85 14.97
C SER A 172 -10.35 39.13 14.18
N GLY A 173 -11.59 39.35 13.72
CA GLY A 173 -12.00 40.54 12.95
C GLY A 173 -11.25 40.74 11.63
N LYS A 174 -10.65 39.67 11.07
CA LYS A 174 -9.78 39.75 9.88
C LYS A 174 -10.13 38.65 8.88
N TYR A 175 -9.95 38.97 7.60
CA TYR A 175 -9.99 38.00 6.51
C TYR A 175 -8.76 37.11 6.56
N ARG A 176 -8.97 35.79 6.50
CA ARG A 176 -7.90 34.81 6.46
C ARG A 176 -8.07 33.90 5.27
N THR A 177 -6.95 33.51 4.68
CA THR A 177 -6.99 32.54 3.58
C THR A 177 -7.24 31.15 4.13
N SER A 178 -7.83 30.27 3.32
CA SER A 178 -8.09 28.87 3.71
C SER A 178 -6.85 28.15 4.23
N GLY A 179 -5.65 28.52 3.76
CA GLY A 179 -4.38 27.97 4.22
C GLY A 179 -4.01 28.35 5.67
N GLU A 180 -4.35 29.55 6.13
CA GLU A 180 -4.03 30.02 7.49
C GLU A 180 -4.94 29.36 8.55
N MET A 181 -6.22 29.15 8.21
CA MET A 181 -7.17 28.45 9.06
C MET A 181 -6.77 26.99 9.31
N ILE A 182 -6.23 26.33 8.27
CA ILE A 182 -5.76 24.95 8.37
C ILE A 182 -4.56 24.84 9.32
N LYS A 183 -3.61 25.76 9.24
CA LYS A 183 -2.43 25.77 10.13
C LYS A 183 -2.82 25.95 11.60
N GLN A 184 -3.79 26.80 11.91
CA GLN A 184 -4.27 26.99 13.28
C GLN A 184 -5.03 25.77 13.82
N ARG A 185 -5.86 25.13 13.00
CA ARG A 185 -6.62 23.95 13.45
C ARG A 185 -5.71 22.76 13.75
N ILE A 186 -4.66 22.60 12.95
CA ILE A 186 -3.62 21.59 13.20
C ILE A 186 -2.85 21.92 14.47
N ALA A 187 -2.49 23.19 14.72
CA ALA A 187 -1.80 23.57 15.96
C ALA A 187 -2.62 23.28 17.23
N GLN A 188 -3.95 23.33 17.16
CA GLN A 188 -4.83 23.06 18.29
C GLN A 188 -5.13 21.56 18.54
N GLU A 189 -4.85 20.68 17.57
CA GLU A 189 -5.05 19.23 17.72
C GLU A 189 -3.84 18.52 18.34
N TYR A 190 -2.74 19.24 18.60
CA TYR A 190 -1.48 18.68 19.10
C TYR A 190 -0.94 19.37 20.38
N ASP A 191 -1.76 20.18 21.06
CA ASP A 191 -1.54 20.61 22.45
C ASP A 191 -2.43 19.80 23.42
#